data_AF-A0A9P5XK15-F1
#
_entry.id   AF-A0A9P5XK15-F1
#
_cell.length_a   1.000
_cell.length_b   1.000
_cell.length_c   1.000
_cell.angle_alpha   90.00
_cell.angle_beta   90.00
_cell.angle_gamma   90.00
#
_symmetry.space_group_name_H-M   'P 1'
#
loop_
_entity.id
_entity.type
_entity.pdbx_description
1 polymer ?
#
loop_
_entity_poly.entity_id
_entity_poly.type
_entity_poly.pdbx_seq_one_letter_code
_entity_poly.pdbx_strand_id
1 'polypeptide(L)' 'MAGSAEGMVIAISNLVQVTVVTADDTVYIVNGHENGHLFWGVGWYTGSNFGVVTDFIFDVMNNAARALYDLVVFTNV' A
#
# COMPACT_ATOMS: atom_id res chain seq x y z
N MET A 1 3.32 14.48 -1.68
CA MET A 1 2.28 15.47 -1.32
C MET A 1 1.82 15.15 0.09
N ALA A 2 2.20 15.97 1.08
CA ALA A 2 1.56 15.94 2.38
C ALA A 2 0.12 16.46 2.20
N GLY A 3 -0.87 15.70 2.65
CA GLY A 3 -2.29 16.07 2.55
C GLY A 3 -3.12 15.22 3.49
N SER A 4 -3.79 15.90 4.42
CA SER A 4 -4.79 15.39 5.34
C SER A 4 -5.89 14.60 4.63
N ALA A 5 -6.29 13.47 5.21
CA ALA A 5 -7.61 12.93 4.96
C ALA A 5 -8.13 12.27 6.25
N GLU A 6 -9.10 12.94 6.87
CA GLU A 6 -10.11 12.25 7.64
C GLU A 6 -10.80 11.27 6.68
N GLY A 7 -10.42 9.99 6.73
CA GLY A 7 -10.90 8.99 5.76
C GLY A 7 -9.98 7.79 5.68
N MET A 8 -10.58 6.63 5.37
CA MET A 8 -9.97 5.30 5.36
C MET A 8 -8.61 5.25 4.63
N VAL A 9 -7.53 5.03 5.39
CA VAL A 9 -6.19 4.75 4.85
C VAL A 9 -6.11 3.26 4.52
N ILE A 10 -5.75 2.95 3.28
CA ILE A 10 -5.50 1.57 2.82
C ILE A 10 -3.99 1.31 2.83
N ALA A 11 -3.54 0.10 3.19
CA ALA A 11 -2.11 -0.20 3.37
C ALA A 11 -1.24 0.22 2.16
N ILE A 12 -1.81 0.19 0.95
CA ILE A 12 -1.11 0.53 -0.29
C ILE A 12 -0.76 2.02 -0.43
N SER A 13 -1.37 2.92 0.35
CA SER A 13 -1.00 4.33 0.36
C SER A 13 0.43 4.57 0.84
N ASN A 14 0.98 3.63 1.62
CA ASN A 14 2.33 3.71 2.16
C ASN A 14 3.33 2.88 1.35
N LEU A 15 2.93 2.33 0.21
CA LEU A 15 3.81 1.54 -0.63
C LEU A 15 4.89 2.45 -1.25
N VAL A 16 6.15 2.06 -1.09
CA VAL A 16 7.31 2.80 -1.64
C VAL A 16 7.84 2.11 -2.89
N GLN A 17 7.93 0.78 -2.85
CA GLN A 17 8.47 -0.04 -3.94
C GLN A 17 7.91 -1.45 -3.87
N VAL A 18 7.87 -2.11 -5.03
CA VAL A 18 7.51 -3.52 -5.18
C VAL A 18 8.46 -4.19 -6.17
N THR A 19 8.72 -5.48 -5.96
CA THR A 19 9.38 -6.34 -6.94
C THR A 19 8.34 -7.24 -7.60
N VAL A 20 8.22 -7.17 -8.92
CA VAL A 20 7.25 -7.99 -9.69
C VAL A 20 8.00 -8.95 -10.61
N VAL A 21 7.59 -10.21 -10.60
CA VAL A 21 7.97 -11.21 -11.60
C VAL A 21 6.84 -11.33 -12.61
N THR A 22 7.10 -10.95 -13.86
CA THR A 22 6.15 -10.98 -14.97
C THR A 22 6.13 -12.35 -15.66
N ALA A 23 5.15 -12.58 -16.53
CA ALA A 23 4.95 -13.88 -17.20
C ALA A 23 6.07 -14.25 -18.20
N ASP A 24 6.96 -13.32 -18.53
CA ASP A 24 8.16 -13.52 -19.34
C ASP A 24 9.41 -13.84 -18.49
N ASP A 25 9.22 -14.17 -17.21
CA ASP A 25 10.28 -14.43 -16.22
C ASP A 25 11.19 -13.23 -15.93
N THR A 26 10.80 -12.02 -16.36
CA THR A 26 11.55 -10.80 -16.04
C THR A 26 11.21 -10.31 -14.64
N VAL A 27 12.22 -9.82 -13.92
CA VAL A 27 12.06 -9.22 -12.59
C VAL A 27 12.14 -7.70 -12.73
N TYR A 28 11.08 -7.02 -12.30
CA TYR A 28 10.98 -5.57 -12.31
C TYR A 28 11.02 -5.00 -10.91
N ILE A 29 11.88 -3.99 -10.72
CA ILE A 29 11.78 -3.07 -9.58
C ILE A 29 10.82 -1.95 -9.98
N VAL A 30 9.77 -1.77 -9.19
CA VAL A 30 8.66 -0.89 -9.50
C VAL A 30 8.49 0.12 -8.37
N ASN A 31 8.77 1.39 -8.65
CA ASN A 31 8.65 2.49 -7.69
C ASN A 31 8.31 3.81 -8.42
N GLY A 32 8.26 4.93 -7.71
CA GLY A 32 7.93 6.24 -8.29
C GLY A 32 8.93 6.76 -9.35
N HIS A 33 10.14 6.20 -9.43
CA HIS A 33 11.23 6.63 -10.31
C HIS A 33 11.58 5.61 -11.40
N GLU A 34 11.35 4.31 -11.13
CA GLU A 34 11.63 3.18 -12.02
C GLU A 34 10.34 2.41 -12.28
N ASN A 35 9.99 2.20 -13.56
CA ASN A 35 8.75 1.55 -13.96
C ASN A 35 7.49 2.18 -13.33
N GLY A 36 7.47 3.52 -13.18
CA GLY A 36 6.41 4.23 -12.47
C GLY A 36 4.98 4.00 -13.00
N HIS A 37 4.84 3.68 -14.29
CA HIS A 37 3.57 3.28 -14.88
C HIS A 37 3.03 1.95 -14.27
N LEU A 38 3.90 0.97 -14.03
CA LEU A 38 3.57 -0.23 -13.28
C LEU A 38 3.34 0.07 -11.79
N PHE A 39 4.04 1.06 -11.21
CA PHE A 39 3.85 1.43 -9.81
C PHE A 39 2.45 1.96 -9.54
N TRP A 40 1.93 2.81 -10.42
CA TRP A 40 0.52 3.23 -10.36
C TRP A 40 -0.45 2.08 -10.65
N GLY A 41 -0.09 1.19 -11.58
CA GLY A 41 -0.88 0.00 -11.92
C GLY A 41 -1.01 -0.98 -10.76
N VAL A 42 0.06 -1.24 -10.02
CA VAL A 42 0.08 -2.13 -8.86
C VAL A 42 -0.49 -1.44 -7.61
N GLY A 43 -0.26 -0.13 -7.46
CA GLY A 43 -0.62 0.65 -6.27
C GLY A 43 -2.10 1.02 -6.15
N TRP A 44 -2.84 1.06 -7.26
CA TRP A 44 -4.26 1.48 -7.26
C TRP A 44 -5.19 0.53 -8.01
N TYR A 45 -4.65 -0.23 -8.96
CA TYR A 45 -5.38 -1.29 -9.64
C TYR A 45 -4.85 -2.64 -9.16
N THR A 46 -5.65 -3.69 -9.27
CA THR A 46 -5.34 -5.03 -8.78
C THR A 46 -3.90 -5.45 -9.14
N GLY A 47 -3.00 -5.44 -8.15
CA GLY A 47 -1.58 -5.71 -8.34
C GLY A 47 -1.26 -7.12 -8.84
N SER A 48 -2.18 -8.07 -8.67
CA SER A 48 -2.04 -9.45 -9.17
C SER A 48 -2.26 -9.60 -10.68
N ASN A 49 -2.64 -8.53 -11.40
CA ASN A 49 -2.85 -8.60 -12.85
C ASN A 49 -1.55 -8.53 -13.66
N PHE A 50 -0.47 -8.03 -13.07
CA PHE A 50 0.79 -7.74 -13.77
C PHE A 50 1.88 -8.79 -13.51
N GLY A 51 1.60 -9.79 -12.67
CA GLY A 51 2.56 -10.82 -12.30
C GLY A 51 2.47 -11.18 -10.82
N VAL A 52 3.51 -11.85 -10.34
CA VAL A 52 3.66 -12.23 -8.93
C VAL A 52 4.54 -11.19 -8.24
N VAL A 53 4.02 -10.56 -7.19
CA VAL A 53 4.83 -9.68 -6.35
C VAL A 53 5.60 -10.54 -5.34
N THR A 54 6.93 -10.45 -5.37
CA THR A 54 7.80 -11.21 -4.45
C THR A 54 8.18 -10.41 -3.22
N ASP A 55 8.25 -9.08 -3.35
CA ASP A 55 8.73 -8.18 -2.30
C ASP A 55 7.95 -6.86 -2.29
N PHE A 56 7.68 -6.37 -1.08
CA PHE A 56 7.09 -5.06 -0.85
C PHE A 56 7.94 -4.25 0.11
N ILE A 57 8.10 -2.95 -0.18
CA ILE A 57 8.71 -1.98 0.71
C ILE A 57 7.65 -0.94 1.04
N PHE A 58 7.31 -0.83 2.33
CA PHE A 58 6.35 0.15 2.84
C PHE A 58 7.07 1.18 3.71
N ASP A 59 6.58 2.40 3.66
CA ASP A 59 6.88 3.41 4.67
C ASP A 59 6.06 3.13 5.92
N VAL A 60 6.77 2.91 7.03
CA VAL A 60 6.17 2.53 8.30
C VAL A 60 6.24 3.70 9.25
N MET A 61 5.08 4.10 9.76
CA MET A 61 4.99 5.12 10.80
C MET A 61 5.54 4.58 12.12
N ASN A 62 6.19 5.44 12.90
CA ASN A 62 6.65 5.07 14.23
C ASN A 62 5.47 4.68 15.12
N ASN A 63 5.65 3.59 15.87
CA ASN A 63 4.62 3.07 16.76
C ASN A 63 4.19 4.14 17.77
N ALA A 64 2.88 4.36 17.91
CA ALA A 64 2.36 5.16 19.00
C ALA A 64 2.74 4.48 20.32
N ALA A 65 3.55 5.15 21.15
CA ALA A 65 4.02 4.61 22.43
C ALA A 65 2.87 4.23 23.38
N ARG A 66 1.67 4.76 23.13
CA ARG A 66 0.45 4.43 23.85
C ARG A 66 -0.77 4.68 22.96
N ALA A 67 -1.56 3.65 22.71
CA ALA A 67 -2.87 3.76 22.09
C ALA A 67 -3.94 3.54 23.16
N LEU A 68 -4.93 4.43 23.23
CA LEU A 68 -6.12 4.29 24.07
C LEU A 68 -7.30 3.97 23.16
N TYR A 69 -8.06 2.93 23.51
CA TYR A 69 -9.20 2.45 22.75
C TYR A 69 -10.34 2.19 23.73
N ASP A 70 -11.56 2.54 23.34
CA ASP A 70 -12.78 2.34 24.13
C ASP A 70 -13.94 1.95 23.18
N LEU A 71 -14.92 1.21 23.72
CA LEU A 71 -16.04 0.67 22.95
C LEU A 71 -17.34 1.33 23.42
N VAL A 72 -17.96 2.11 22.54
CA VAL A 72 -19.30 2.66 22.77
C VAL A 72 -20.32 1.84 22.01
N VAL A 73 -21.33 1.33 22.72
CA VAL A 73 -22.44 0.54 22.13
C VAL A 73 -23.73 1.34 22.25
N PHE A 74 -24.42 1.51 21.13
CA PHE A 74 -25.77 2.06 21.09
C PHE A 74 -26.76 0.94 20.76
N THR A 75 -27.90 0.92 21.45
CA THR A 75 -29.05 0.08 21.09
C THR A 75 -30.15 0.97 20.53
N ASN A 76 -30.76 0.54 19.44
CA ASN A 76 -31.96 1.19 18.92
C ASN A 76 -33.15 0.72 19.78
N VAL A 77 -33.93 1.67 20.30
CA VAL A 77 -35.23 1.44 20.95
C VAL A 77 -36.34 1.78 19.96
#